data_AF-A0A2G3J4R2-F1
#
_entry.id   AF-A0A2G3J4R2-F1
#
_cell.length_a   1.000
_cell.length_b   1.000
_cell.length_c   1.000
_cell.angle_alpha   90.00
_cell.angle_beta   90.00
_cell.angle_gamma   90.00
#
_symmetry.space_group_name_H-M   'P 1'
#
loop_
_entity.id
_entity.type
_entity.pdbx_description
1 polymer ?
#
loop_
_entity_poly.entity_id
_entity_poly.type
_entity_poly.pdbx_seq_one_letter_code
_entity_poly.pdbx_strand_id
1 'polypeptide(L)'
;MNSIAPASELIKTVEEIASLSGDREQFTKRAAEAAGLWGAEAIPQLCSLYHGDPCPPPQYKEAFPGLGAWLSAKQFAIFEIYFHLGKAALPELRSVAFGDYDWIQGNALEILCRFAAAGIEREEILQDIQRESPHFRDEAMLYTVAPLIPYEDSTPGLREVLTFLRDQAGFSSAYDATRNNDLAHVGFVEEQAALNETSEIGVSTSHEQNNPWWKLW
;
A
#
# COMPACT_ATOMS: atom_id res chain seq x y z
N MET A 1 13.64 -30.74 -3.51
CA MET A 1 12.54 -30.58 -2.55
C MET A 1 12.91 -29.38 -1.70
N ASN A 2 12.35 -28.21 -1.99
CA ASN A 2 12.58 -27.02 -1.18
C ASN A 2 11.73 -27.18 0.08
N SER A 3 12.40 -27.23 1.23
CA SER A 3 11.73 -27.16 2.53
C SER A 3 11.08 -25.79 2.61
N ILE A 4 9.74 -25.75 2.67
CA ILE A 4 9.02 -24.52 3.02
C ILE A 4 9.56 -24.08 4.37
N ALA A 5 10.17 -22.90 4.42
CA ALA A 5 10.65 -22.32 5.66
C ALA A 5 9.49 -22.18 6.66
N PRO A 6 9.72 -22.35 7.97
CA PRO A 6 8.64 -22.36 8.96
C PRO A 6 7.86 -21.04 8.95
N ALA A 7 6.57 -21.10 9.32
CA ALA A 7 5.67 -19.94 9.35
C ALA A 7 6.25 -18.70 10.07
N SER A 8 7.09 -18.90 11.08
CA SER A 8 7.80 -17.83 11.79
C SER A 8 8.79 -17.04 10.94
N GLU A 9 9.34 -17.62 9.87
CA GLU A 9 10.30 -16.96 8.98
C GLU A 9 9.61 -16.02 8.00
N LEU A 10 8.41 -16.37 7.51
CA LEU A 10 7.64 -15.46 6.67
C LEU A 10 7.19 -14.22 7.45
N ILE A 11 6.78 -14.40 8.71
CA ILE A 11 6.42 -13.27 9.58
C ILE A 11 7.61 -12.31 9.70
N LYS A 12 8.79 -12.82 10.07
CA LYS A 12 10.00 -11.99 10.16
C LYS A 12 10.35 -11.31 8.84
N THR A 13 10.17 -12.00 7.72
CA THR A 13 10.39 -11.42 6.39
C THR A 13 9.45 -10.24 6.13
N VAL A 14 8.16 -10.37 6.48
CA VAL A 14 7.19 -9.26 6.38
C VAL A 14 7.58 -8.10 7.31
N GLU A 15 8.01 -8.37 8.55
CA GLU A 15 8.46 -7.33 9.49
C GLU A 15 9.72 -6.61 9.00
N GLU A 16 10.68 -7.35 8.42
CA GLU A 16 11.88 -6.78 7.79
C GLU A 16 11.50 -5.84 6.64
N ILE A 17 10.63 -6.28 5.73
CA ILE A 17 10.15 -5.44 4.62
C ILE A 17 9.40 -4.22 5.15
N ALA A 18 8.51 -4.39 6.13
CA ALA A 18 7.78 -3.29 6.77
C ALA A 18 8.73 -2.24 7.37
N SER A 19 9.83 -2.67 7.98
CA SER A 19 10.84 -1.74 8.52
C SER A 19 11.50 -0.86 7.46
N LEU A 20 11.44 -1.26 6.19
CA LEU A 20 11.98 -0.53 5.04
C LEU A 20 10.98 0.44 4.42
N SER A 21 9.81 0.72 5.03
CA SER A 21 8.84 1.67 4.45
C SER A 21 9.43 3.05 4.13
N GLY A 22 10.51 3.47 4.78
CA GLY A 22 11.23 4.72 4.43
C GLY A 22 12.16 4.65 3.22
N ASP A 23 12.48 3.45 2.72
CA ASP A 23 13.42 3.19 1.63
C ASP A 23 12.74 2.32 0.57
N ARG A 24 12.10 2.97 -0.41
CA ARG A 24 11.29 2.29 -1.44
C ARG A 24 12.11 1.29 -2.27
N GLU A 25 13.36 1.62 -2.61
CA GLU A 25 14.18 0.74 -3.43
C GLU A 25 14.42 -0.59 -2.71
N GLN A 26 14.84 -0.52 -1.43
CA GLN A 26 15.06 -1.73 -0.66
C GLN A 26 13.78 -2.44 -0.27
N PHE A 27 12.70 -1.71 0.00
CA PHE A 27 11.38 -2.26 0.24
C PHE A 27 10.91 -3.14 -0.92
N THR A 28 10.86 -2.58 -2.14
CA THR A 28 10.45 -3.30 -3.35
C THR A 28 11.41 -4.45 -3.66
N LYS A 29 12.73 -4.23 -3.55
CA LYS A 29 13.72 -5.30 -3.78
C LYS A 29 13.51 -6.48 -2.82
N ARG A 30 13.32 -6.22 -1.53
CA ARG A 30 13.15 -7.27 -0.52
C ARG A 30 11.82 -7.99 -0.66
N ALA A 31 10.75 -7.28 -1.04
CA ALA A 31 9.46 -7.89 -1.37
C ALA A 31 9.57 -8.81 -2.59
N ALA A 32 10.32 -8.42 -3.63
CA ALA A 32 10.58 -9.26 -4.80
C ALA A 32 11.36 -10.54 -4.44
N GLU A 33 12.40 -10.41 -3.61
CA GLU A 33 13.16 -11.56 -3.10
C GLU A 33 12.27 -12.51 -2.30
N ALA A 34 11.40 -11.97 -1.43
CA ALA A 34 10.45 -12.77 -0.67
C ALA A 34 9.45 -13.50 -1.59
N ALA A 35 8.86 -12.81 -2.57
CA ALA A 35 7.98 -13.43 -3.55
C ALA A 35 8.68 -14.56 -4.33
N GLY A 36 9.95 -14.36 -4.72
CA GLY A 36 10.74 -15.39 -5.42
C GLY A 36 11.11 -16.60 -4.54
N LEU A 37 11.35 -16.37 -3.24
CA LEU A 37 11.69 -17.43 -2.29
C LEU A 37 10.47 -18.29 -1.92
N TRP A 38 9.34 -17.64 -1.62
CA TRP A 38 8.17 -18.29 -1.05
C TRP A 38 7.11 -18.69 -2.10
N GLY A 39 7.04 -17.95 -3.21
CA GLY A 39 6.08 -18.21 -4.28
C GLY A 39 4.62 -18.12 -3.85
N ALA A 40 3.73 -18.63 -4.69
CA ALA A 40 2.28 -18.59 -4.47
C ALA A 40 1.82 -19.36 -3.22
N GLU A 41 2.63 -20.30 -2.74
CA GLU A 41 2.33 -21.11 -1.55
C GLU A 41 2.28 -20.27 -0.26
N ALA A 42 2.89 -19.08 -0.25
CA ALA A 42 2.82 -18.17 0.88
C ALA A 42 1.49 -17.41 1.00
N ILE A 43 0.64 -17.37 -0.04
CA ILE A 43 -0.58 -16.55 -0.06
C ILE A 43 -1.47 -16.82 1.17
N PRO A 44 -1.86 -18.07 1.51
CA PRO A 44 -2.72 -18.32 2.66
C PRO A 44 -2.12 -17.82 3.98
N GLN A 45 -0.79 -17.89 4.11
CA GLN A 45 -0.12 -17.41 5.29
C GLN A 45 -0.06 -15.87 5.31
N LEU A 46 0.25 -15.22 4.20
CA LEU A 46 0.20 -13.76 4.07
C LEU A 46 -1.18 -13.19 4.42
N CYS A 47 -2.26 -13.86 4.00
CA CYS A 47 -3.64 -13.51 4.35
C CYS A 47 -3.85 -13.51 5.88
N SER A 48 -3.32 -14.51 6.57
CA SER A 48 -3.44 -14.60 8.03
C SER A 48 -2.74 -13.47 8.79
N LEU A 49 -1.89 -12.68 8.11
CA LEU A 49 -1.11 -11.59 8.71
C LEU A 49 -1.75 -10.21 8.56
N TYR A 50 -2.83 -10.04 7.78
CA TYR A 50 -3.48 -8.73 7.59
C TYR A 50 -3.83 -8.03 8.90
N HIS A 51 -4.29 -8.79 9.89
CA HIS A 51 -4.69 -8.28 11.20
C HIS A 51 -3.78 -8.80 12.34
N GLY A 52 -2.52 -9.12 12.01
CA GLY A 52 -1.54 -9.55 13.01
C GLY A 52 -1.20 -8.45 14.03
N ASP A 53 -0.29 -8.74 14.96
CA ASP A 53 0.02 -7.85 16.10
C ASP A 53 0.27 -6.38 15.67
N PRO A 54 -0.58 -5.41 16.08
CA PRO A 54 -0.42 -4.02 15.70
C PRO A 54 0.79 -3.34 16.36
N CYS A 55 1.40 -3.96 17.37
CA CYS A 55 2.54 -3.40 18.08
C CYS A 55 3.85 -3.66 17.34
N PRO A 56 4.70 -2.63 17.10
CA PRO A 56 6.03 -2.86 16.56
C PRO A 56 6.90 -3.62 17.57
N PRO A 57 7.75 -4.56 17.10
CA PRO A 57 8.83 -5.10 17.90
C PRO A 57 9.72 -4.00 18.51
N PRO A 58 10.39 -4.24 19.65
CA PRO A 58 11.17 -3.22 20.35
C PRO A 58 12.17 -2.46 19.46
N GLN A 59 12.81 -3.15 18.52
CA GLN A 59 13.78 -2.55 17.60
C GLN A 59 13.18 -1.59 16.56
N TYR A 60 11.86 -1.62 16.35
CA TYR A 60 11.16 -0.76 15.38
C TYR A 60 10.25 0.27 16.04
N LYS A 61 10.11 0.24 17.37
CA LYS A 61 9.15 1.09 18.10
C LYS A 61 9.34 2.58 17.85
N GLU A 62 10.57 3.06 17.78
CA GLU A 62 10.87 4.48 17.52
C GLU A 62 10.57 4.90 16.08
N ALA A 63 10.68 3.98 15.12
CA ALA A 63 10.40 4.24 13.71
C ALA A 63 8.89 4.30 13.40
N PHE A 64 8.06 3.65 14.23
CA PHE A 64 6.60 3.58 14.06
C PHE A 64 5.86 4.03 15.33
N PRO A 65 5.95 5.33 15.70
CA PRO A 65 5.34 5.83 16.94
C PRO A 65 3.81 6.04 16.85
N GLY A 66 3.26 6.12 15.63
CA GLY A 66 1.84 6.41 15.38
C GLY A 66 0.92 5.20 15.60
N LEU A 67 -0.35 5.48 15.93
CA LEU A 67 -1.36 4.43 16.08
C LEU A 67 -1.57 3.76 14.71
N GLY A 68 -1.48 2.42 14.67
CA GLY A 68 -1.67 1.67 13.43
C GLY A 68 -0.52 1.75 12.42
N ALA A 69 0.46 2.65 12.59
CA ALA A 69 1.57 2.84 11.64
C ALA A 69 2.33 1.53 11.34
N TRP A 70 2.58 0.71 12.36
CA TRP A 70 3.23 -0.60 12.20
C TRP A 70 2.35 -1.60 11.43
N LEU A 71 1.05 -1.62 11.72
CA LEU A 71 0.13 -2.55 11.05
C LEU A 71 0.00 -2.20 9.56
N SER A 72 -0.12 -0.92 9.24
CA SER A 72 -0.12 -0.42 7.86
C SER A 72 1.18 -0.78 7.13
N ALA A 73 2.34 -0.58 7.77
CA ALA A 73 3.63 -0.94 7.18
C ALA A 73 3.75 -2.44 6.83
N LYS A 74 3.28 -3.32 7.72
CA LYS A 74 3.21 -4.76 7.44
C LYS A 74 2.28 -5.11 6.30
N GLN A 75 1.15 -4.44 6.19
CA GLN A 75 0.24 -4.69 5.09
C GLN A 75 0.80 -4.22 3.77
N PHE A 76 1.39 -3.02 3.72
CA PHE A 76 2.10 -2.57 2.52
C PHE A 76 3.16 -3.60 2.11
N ALA A 77 3.90 -4.16 3.06
CA ALA A 77 4.86 -5.23 2.78
C ALA A 77 4.18 -6.47 2.17
N ILE A 78 3.05 -6.91 2.72
CA ILE A 78 2.28 -8.05 2.18
C ILE A 78 1.79 -7.77 0.76
N PHE A 79 1.20 -6.60 0.52
CA PHE A 79 0.67 -6.22 -0.79
C PHE A 79 1.79 -6.05 -1.84
N GLU A 80 2.96 -5.53 -1.45
CA GLU A 80 4.12 -5.47 -2.34
C GLU A 80 4.64 -6.88 -2.68
N ILE A 81 4.60 -7.84 -1.72
CA ILE A 81 4.88 -9.25 -2.03
C ILE A 81 3.85 -9.77 -3.05
N TYR A 82 2.55 -9.47 -2.88
CA TYR A 82 1.53 -9.84 -3.87
C TYR A 82 1.80 -9.27 -5.26
N PHE A 83 2.24 -8.03 -5.36
CA PHE A 83 2.64 -7.45 -6.64
C PHE A 83 3.71 -8.31 -7.33
N HIS A 84 4.72 -8.76 -6.58
CA HIS A 84 5.80 -9.59 -7.11
C HIS A 84 5.42 -11.07 -7.32
N LEU A 85 4.39 -11.58 -6.63
CA LEU A 85 3.78 -12.88 -6.95
C LEU A 85 2.96 -12.84 -8.25
N GLY A 86 2.63 -11.65 -8.74
CA GLY A 86 1.96 -11.44 -10.02
C GLY A 86 0.57 -12.10 -10.07
N LYS A 87 0.25 -12.74 -11.19
CA LYS A 87 -1.08 -13.35 -11.43
C LYS A 87 -1.53 -14.33 -10.35
N ALA A 88 -0.60 -14.99 -9.65
CA ALA A 88 -0.95 -15.92 -8.59
C ALA A 88 -1.69 -15.26 -7.42
N ALA A 89 -1.47 -13.96 -7.19
CA ALA A 89 -2.13 -13.20 -6.13
C ALA A 89 -3.52 -12.66 -6.53
N LEU A 90 -3.91 -12.73 -7.81
CA LEU A 90 -5.17 -12.15 -8.30
C LEU A 90 -6.43 -12.63 -7.56
N PRO A 91 -6.61 -13.93 -7.25
CA PRO A 91 -7.79 -14.39 -6.51
C PRO A 91 -7.92 -13.71 -5.15
N GLU A 92 -6.80 -13.57 -4.44
CA GLU A 92 -6.75 -12.94 -3.12
C GLU A 92 -6.97 -11.43 -3.23
N LEU A 93 -6.28 -10.76 -4.16
CA LEU A 93 -6.45 -9.32 -4.39
C LEU A 93 -7.90 -8.97 -4.75
N ARG A 94 -8.57 -9.77 -5.61
CA ARG A 94 -9.99 -9.59 -5.94
C ARG A 94 -10.89 -9.85 -4.73
N SER A 95 -10.59 -10.88 -3.93
CA SER A 95 -11.35 -11.18 -2.71
C SER A 95 -11.30 -10.02 -1.71
N VAL A 96 -10.14 -9.39 -1.54
CA VAL A 96 -9.98 -8.23 -0.65
C VAL A 96 -10.58 -6.96 -1.25
N ALA A 97 -10.35 -6.71 -2.55
CA ALA A 97 -10.81 -5.48 -3.20
C ALA A 97 -12.34 -5.40 -3.36
N PHE A 98 -12.99 -6.54 -3.61
CA PHE A 98 -14.40 -6.59 -3.98
C PHE A 98 -15.28 -7.42 -3.02
N GLY A 99 -14.69 -7.90 -1.91
CA GLY A 99 -15.41 -8.57 -0.83
C GLY A 99 -16.09 -7.60 0.13
N ASP A 100 -16.39 -8.09 1.33
CA ASP A 100 -16.88 -7.24 2.42
C ASP A 100 -15.84 -6.15 2.74
N TYR A 101 -16.32 -4.94 3.04
CA TYR A 101 -15.43 -3.81 3.31
C TYR A 101 -14.47 -4.12 4.46
N ASP A 102 -13.19 -3.94 4.16
CA ASP A 102 -12.08 -3.97 5.09
C ASP A 102 -11.15 -2.78 4.81
N TRP A 103 -10.43 -2.32 5.81
CA TRP A 103 -9.56 -1.15 5.70
C TRP A 103 -8.37 -1.38 4.76
N ILE A 104 -8.08 -2.63 4.40
CA ILE A 104 -7.07 -3.02 3.40
C ILE A 104 -7.59 -3.01 1.95
N GLN A 105 -8.88 -2.73 1.73
CA GLN A 105 -9.48 -2.70 0.39
C GLN A 105 -8.72 -1.77 -0.57
N GLY A 106 -8.31 -0.59 -0.08
CA GLY A 106 -7.52 0.36 -0.87
C GLY A 106 -6.16 -0.19 -1.29
N ASN A 107 -5.49 -0.96 -0.43
CA ASN A 107 -4.21 -1.60 -0.75
C ASN A 107 -4.37 -2.65 -1.85
N ALA A 108 -5.44 -3.45 -1.81
CA ALA A 108 -5.71 -4.43 -2.86
C ALA A 108 -6.02 -3.76 -4.21
N LEU A 109 -6.84 -2.71 -4.19
CA LEU A 109 -7.16 -1.91 -5.38
C LEU A 109 -5.91 -1.24 -5.98
N GLU A 110 -5.01 -0.72 -5.15
CA GLU A 110 -3.73 -0.14 -5.57
C GLU A 110 -2.88 -1.14 -6.37
N ILE A 111 -2.74 -2.38 -5.87
CA ILE A 111 -1.99 -3.44 -6.55
C ILE A 111 -2.69 -3.85 -7.85
N LEU A 112 -4.02 -3.97 -7.86
CA LEU A 112 -4.79 -4.25 -9.07
C LEU A 112 -4.57 -3.16 -10.13
N CYS A 113 -4.52 -1.89 -9.74
CA CYS A 113 -4.20 -0.78 -10.64
C CYS A 113 -2.79 -0.88 -11.22
N ARG A 114 -1.80 -1.27 -10.40
CA ARG A 114 -0.44 -1.54 -10.88
C ARG A 114 -0.36 -2.72 -11.82
N PHE A 115 -1.14 -3.78 -11.59
CA PHE A 115 -1.28 -4.90 -12.52
C PHE A 115 -1.89 -4.46 -13.85
N ALA A 116 -2.97 -3.69 -13.82
CA ALA A 116 -3.58 -3.13 -15.02
C ALA A 116 -2.60 -2.22 -15.79
N ALA A 117 -1.80 -1.40 -15.09
CA ALA A 117 -0.76 -0.56 -15.68
C ALA A 117 0.34 -1.41 -16.35
N ALA A 118 0.72 -2.55 -15.75
CA ALA A 118 1.66 -3.51 -16.31
C ALA A 118 1.06 -4.43 -17.41
N GLY A 119 -0.22 -4.28 -17.75
CA GLY A 119 -0.90 -5.08 -18.77
C GLY A 119 -1.36 -6.47 -18.30
N ILE A 120 -1.36 -6.73 -16.99
CA ILE A 120 -1.83 -8.00 -16.41
C ILE A 120 -3.35 -7.91 -16.21
N GLU A 121 -4.13 -8.68 -16.98
CA GLU A 121 -5.60 -8.71 -16.91
C GLU A 121 -6.22 -7.30 -16.87
N ARG A 122 -5.65 -6.38 -17.67
CA ARG A 122 -5.96 -4.96 -17.61
C ARG A 122 -7.45 -4.73 -17.82
N GLU A 123 -8.01 -5.29 -18.89
CA GLU A 123 -9.40 -5.09 -19.26
C GLU A 123 -10.34 -5.65 -18.19
N GLU A 124 -10.06 -6.85 -17.65
CA GLU A 124 -10.86 -7.46 -16.60
C GLU A 124 -10.79 -6.68 -15.28
N ILE A 125 -9.59 -6.26 -14.87
CA ILE A 125 -9.40 -5.47 -13.64
C ILE A 125 -10.15 -4.14 -13.73
N LEU A 126 -10.00 -3.41 -14.85
CA LEU A 126 -10.66 -2.12 -15.02
C LEU A 126 -12.19 -2.27 -15.06
N GLN A 127 -12.71 -3.34 -15.69
CA GLN A 127 -14.14 -3.66 -15.68
C GLN A 127 -14.65 -4.02 -14.28
N ASP A 128 -13.89 -4.80 -13.50
CA ASP A 128 -14.22 -5.11 -12.12
C ASP A 128 -14.28 -3.82 -11.28
N ILE A 129 -13.27 -2.96 -11.37
CA ILE A 129 -13.24 -1.67 -10.66
C ILE A 129 -14.43 -0.80 -11.05
N GLN A 130 -14.72 -0.64 -12.34
CA GLN A 130 -15.87 0.15 -12.80
C GLN A 130 -17.21 -0.38 -12.26
N ARG A 131 -17.38 -1.70 -12.22
CA ARG A 131 -18.61 -2.33 -11.72
C ARG A 131 -18.78 -2.10 -10.23
N GLU A 132 -17.70 -2.19 -9.46
CA GLU A 132 -17.75 -2.13 -8.00
C GLU A 132 -17.58 -0.71 -7.42
N SER A 133 -17.03 0.25 -8.18
CA SER A 133 -16.74 1.60 -7.69
C SER A 133 -17.92 2.32 -7.02
N PRO A 134 -19.18 2.18 -7.47
CA PRO A 134 -20.33 2.81 -6.78
C PRO A 134 -20.53 2.35 -5.33
N HIS A 135 -19.93 1.23 -4.92
CA HIS A 135 -20.04 0.65 -3.59
C HIS A 135 -18.79 0.87 -2.72
N PHE A 136 -17.70 1.38 -3.29
CA PHE A 136 -16.50 1.68 -2.50
C PHE A 136 -16.76 2.86 -1.58
N ARG A 137 -16.12 2.81 -0.42
CA ARG A 137 -16.07 3.96 0.48
C ARG A 137 -15.02 4.96 0.00
N ASP A 138 -15.24 6.23 0.30
CA ASP A 138 -14.34 7.33 -0.07
C ASP A 138 -12.90 7.06 0.43
N GLU A 139 -12.75 6.47 1.62
CA GLU A 139 -11.44 6.13 2.17
C GLU A 139 -10.71 5.11 1.30
N ALA A 140 -11.39 4.04 0.85
CA ALA A 140 -10.77 3.04 -0.01
C ALA A 140 -10.32 3.63 -1.36
N MET A 141 -11.10 4.56 -1.92
CA MET A 141 -10.74 5.27 -3.14
C MET A 141 -9.51 6.16 -2.93
N LEU A 142 -9.44 6.87 -1.81
CA LEU A 142 -8.29 7.68 -1.42
C LEU A 142 -7.03 6.82 -1.25
N TYR A 143 -7.14 5.75 -0.47
CA TYR A 143 -6.05 4.79 -0.25
C TYR A 143 -5.59 4.11 -1.54
N THR A 144 -6.45 4.00 -2.55
CA THR A 144 -6.07 3.48 -3.87
C THR A 144 -5.29 4.51 -4.68
N VAL A 145 -5.78 5.76 -4.76
CA VAL A 145 -5.25 6.77 -5.71
C VAL A 145 -4.01 7.48 -5.19
N ALA A 146 -4.00 7.84 -3.90
CA ALA A 146 -2.91 8.62 -3.32
C ALA A 146 -1.51 7.99 -3.46
N PRO A 147 -1.30 6.66 -3.30
CA PRO A 147 0.03 6.07 -3.49
C PRO A 147 0.45 5.99 -4.96
N LEU A 148 -0.49 6.08 -5.91
CA LEU A 148 -0.22 5.94 -7.34
C LEU A 148 0.19 7.26 -8.00
N ILE A 149 -0.40 8.38 -7.57
CA ILE A 149 -0.17 9.71 -8.17
C ILE A 149 1.31 10.09 -8.28
N PRO A 150 2.16 9.91 -7.25
CA PRO A 150 3.59 10.26 -7.35
C PRO A 150 4.35 9.53 -8.46
N TYR A 151 3.79 8.44 -8.99
CA TYR A 151 4.44 7.56 -9.98
C TYR A 151 3.79 7.61 -11.36
N GLU A 152 2.77 8.46 -11.55
CA GLU A 152 2.01 8.56 -12.79
C GLU A 152 2.90 8.76 -14.03
N ASP A 153 3.93 9.60 -13.90
CA ASP A 153 4.82 9.97 -15.01
C ASP A 153 5.97 8.99 -15.20
N SER A 154 6.33 8.23 -14.16
CA SER A 154 7.49 7.32 -14.15
C SER A 154 7.12 5.85 -14.38
N THR A 155 5.84 5.49 -14.23
CA THR A 155 5.35 4.12 -14.40
C THR A 155 4.57 3.99 -15.72
N PRO A 156 5.05 3.20 -16.70
CA PRO A 156 4.32 2.96 -17.94
C PRO A 156 2.89 2.47 -17.70
N GLY A 157 1.92 3.02 -18.45
CA GLY A 157 0.51 2.64 -18.37
C GLY A 157 -0.25 3.17 -17.16
N LEU A 158 0.42 3.71 -16.12
CA LEU A 158 -0.24 4.14 -14.88
C LEU A 158 -1.11 5.38 -15.10
N ARG A 159 -0.65 6.36 -15.90
CA ARG A 159 -1.46 7.54 -16.25
C ARG A 159 -2.82 7.18 -16.86
N GLU A 160 -2.84 6.18 -17.73
CA GLU A 160 -4.09 5.73 -18.35
C GLU A 160 -5.02 5.07 -17.33
N VAL A 161 -4.47 4.29 -16.38
CA VAL A 161 -5.25 3.71 -15.28
C VAL A 161 -5.81 4.81 -14.37
N LEU A 162 -4.99 5.78 -13.98
CA LEU A 162 -5.42 6.92 -13.15
C LEU A 162 -6.48 7.78 -13.85
N THR A 163 -6.35 7.99 -15.16
CA THR A 163 -7.37 8.70 -15.95
C THR A 163 -8.67 7.91 -15.96
N PHE A 164 -8.61 6.59 -16.19
CA PHE A 164 -9.79 5.73 -16.11
C PHE A 164 -10.45 5.78 -14.73
N LEU A 165 -9.67 5.68 -13.65
CA LEU A 165 -10.18 5.74 -12.28
C LEU A 165 -10.92 7.05 -12.03
N ARG A 166 -10.33 8.18 -12.42
CA ARG A 166 -10.93 9.51 -12.24
C ARG A 166 -12.33 9.62 -12.85
N ASP A 167 -12.59 8.92 -13.95
CA ASP A 167 -13.89 8.89 -14.62
C ASP A 167 -14.91 7.94 -13.96
N GLN A 168 -14.51 7.16 -12.95
CA GLN A 168 -15.41 6.29 -12.18
C GLN A 168 -16.06 7.02 -11.00
N ALA A 169 -17.22 6.52 -10.56
CA ALA A 169 -17.96 7.11 -9.46
C ALA A 169 -17.11 7.20 -8.18
N GLY A 170 -17.07 8.38 -7.55
CA GLY A 170 -16.37 8.69 -6.29
C GLY A 170 -14.86 8.97 -6.43
N PHE A 171 -14.19 8.38 -7.42
CA PHE A 171 -12.73 8.50 -7.57
C PHE A 171 -12.26 9.91 -7.99
N SER A 172 -13.07 10.71 -8.67
CA SER A 172 -12.70 12.10 -9.01
C SER A 172 -12.39 12.93 -7.76
N SER A 173 -13.19 12.78 -6.69
CA SER A 173 -12.98 13.50 -5.44
C SER A 173 -11.69 13.08 -4.74
N ALA A 174 -11.40 11.78 -4.70
CA ALA A 174 -10.17 11.24 -4.14
C ALA A 174 -8.93 11.72 -4.91
N TYR A 175 -9.01 11.75 -6.25
CA TYR A 175 -7.95 12.23 -7.11
C TYR A 175 -7.67 13.72 -6.91
N ASP A 176 -8.72 14.54 -6.90
CA ASP A 176 -8.60 15.99 -6.72
C ASP A 176 -8.11 16.34 -5.30
N ALA A 177 -8.61 15.66 -4.26
CA ALA A 177 -8.15 15.83 -2.88
C ALA A 177 -6.65 15.55 -2.74
N THR A 178 -6.17 14.45 -3.33
CA THR A 178 -4.74 14.10 -3.29
C THR A 178 -3.90 15.15 -4.02
N ARG A 179 -4.29 15.55 -5.24
CA ARG A 179 -3.49 16.49 -6.04
C ARG A 179 -3.48 17.92 -5.49
N ASN A 180 -4.55 18.33 -4.82
CA ASN A 180 -4.63 19.66 -4.21
C ASN A 180 -3.98 19.71 -2.81
N ASN A 181 -3.42 18.59 -2.34
CA ASN A 181 -2.93 18.41 -0.97
C ASN A 181 -4.01 18.74 0.09
N ASP A 182 -5.28 18.53 -0.28
CA ASP A 182 -6.45 18.80 0.54
C ASP A 182 -6.95 17.49 1.16
N LEU A 183 -6.08 16.86 1.96
CA LEU A 183 -6.41 15.68 2.75
C LEU A 183 -7.22 16.06 4.01
N ALA A 184 -7.40 17.37 4.27
CA ALA A 184 -8.03 17.91 5.46
C ALA A 184 -9.53 17.62 5.57
N HIS A 185 -10.21 17.49 4.42
CA HIS A 185 -11.65 17.28 4.41
C HIS A 185 -12.10 15.82 4.59
N VAL A 186 -11.17 14.87 4.70
CA VAL A 186 -11.46 13.43 4.83
C VAL A 186 -11.19 12.87 6.24
N GLY A 187 -11.07 13.74 7.25
CA GLY A 187 -10.88 13.33 8.65
C GLY A 187 -9.43 13.02 9.06
N PHE A 188 -8.45 13.43 8.25
CA PHE A 188 -7.03 13.07 8.43
C PHE A 188 -6.16 14.08 9.21
N VAL A 189 -6.64 15.29 9.51
CA VAL A 189 -5.77 16.37 10.03
C VAL A 189 -5.49 16.31 11.53
N GLU A 190 -6.32 15.64 12.34
CA GLU A 190 -6.07 15.60 13.78
C GLU A 190 -4.97 14.60 14.19
N GLU A 191 -4.58 13.66 13.31
CA GLU A 191 -3.47 12.72 13.59
C GLU A 191 -2.11 13.24 13.10
N GLN A 192 -2.09 14.10 12.09
CA GLN A 192 -0.86 14.69 11.52
C GLN A 192 -0.38 15.95 12.27
N ALA A 193 -1.26 16.70 12.93
CA ALA A 193 -0.87 17.90 13.69
C ALA A 193 0.05 17.58 14.89
N ALA A 194 -0.08 16.39 15.49
CA ALA A 194 0.76 15.96 16.60
C ALA A 194 2.22 15.61 16.19
N LEU A 195 2.48 15.40 14.90
CA LEU A 195 3.80 15.03 14.38
C LEU A 195 4.66 16.23 13.96
N ASN A 196 4.05 17.39 13.69
CA ASN A 196 4.80 18.60 13.30
C ASN A 196 5.28 19.43 14.50
N GLU A 197 4.56 19.45 15.63
CA GLU A 197 4.90 20.28 16.79
C GLU A 197 6.17 19.85 17.55
N THR A 198 6.76 18.69 17.24
CA THR A 198 8.01 18.22 17.86
C THR A 198 9.27 18.45 17.03
N SER A 199 9.15 19.02 15.82
CA SER A 199 10.29 19.29 14.93
C SER A 199 10.84 20.73 15.00
N GLU A 200 10.20 21.66 15.73
CA GLU A 200 10.66 23.05 15.86
C GLU A 200 11.67 23.29 17.00
N ILE A 201 12.51 22.31 17.32
CA ILE A 201 13.69 22.57 18.18
C ILE A 201 14.96 22.04 17.50
N GLY A 202 15.45 22.82 16.54
CA GLY A 202 16.87 22.96 16.22
C GLY A 202 17.53 21.84 15.41
N VAL A 203 17.87 22.13 14.15
CA VAL A 203 19.24 22.32 13.65
C VAL A 203 19.17 22.44 12.12
N SER A 204 19.79 23.51 11.63
CA SER A 204 20.08 23.78 10.21
C SER A 204 21.06 22.75 9.65
N THR A 205 20.69 22.09 8.54
CA THR A 205 21.60 21.77 7.42
C THR A 205 20.79 21.36 6.20
N SER A 206 21.19 21.88 5.04
CA SER A 206 20.75 21.48 3.70
C SER A 206 21.00 20.00 3.41
N HIS A 207 19.93 19.22 3.19
CA HIS A 207 19.92 18.02 2.37
C HIS A 207 18.51 17.78 1.85
N GLU A 208 18.41 17.28 0.61
CA GLU A 208 17.17 16.93 -0.09
C GLU A 208 16.19 16.21 0.84
N GLN A 209 14.98 16.75 0.92
CA GLN A 209 13.88 16.17 1.68
C GLN A 209 13.41 14.87 1.01
N ASN A 210 14.06 13.76 1.34
CA ASN A 210 13.44 12.45 1.28
C ASN A 210 12.37 12.38 2.38
N ASN A 211 11.19 12.91 2.09
CA ASN A 211 10.02 12.69 2.93
C ASN A 211 9.50 11.28 2.64
N PRO A 212 9.57 10.32 3.58
CA PRO A 212 9.14 8.96 3.32
C PRO A 212 7.65 8.93 2.98
N TRP A 213 7.28 8.17 1.95
CA TRP A 213 5.93 8.15 1.38
C TRP A 213 4.85 7.72 2.38
N TRP A 214 5.21 7.03 3.48
CA TRP A 214 4.31 6.71 4.58
C TRP A 214 3.95 7.93 5.46
N LYS A 215 4.69 9.04 5.42
CA LYS A 215 4.38 10.28 6.19
C LYS A 215 3.29 11.14 5.57
N LEU A 216 2.86 10.82 4.35
CA LEU A 216 1.61 11.34 3.78
C LEU A 216 0.39 10.51 4.26
N TRP A 217 0.61 9.63 5.24
CA TRP A 217 -0.37 8.79 5.92
C TRP A 217 -0.24 9.00 7.42
#